data_AF-A0A526S1V6-F1
#
_entry.id   AF-A0A526S1V6-F1
#
_cell.length_a   1.000
_cell.length_b   1.000
_cell.length_c   1.000
_cell.angle_alpha   90.00
_cell.angle_beta   90.00
_cell.angle_gamma   90.00
#
_symmetry.space_group_name_H-M   'P 1'
#
loop_
_entity.id
_entity.type
_entity.pdbx_description
1 polymer ?
#
loop_
_entity_poly.entity_id
_entity_poly.type
_entity_poly.pdbx_seq_one_letter_code
_entity_poly.pdbx_strand_id
1 'polypeptide(L)'
;MDYVHEHENYRRLAADWRKLIPERRDALLNDAAAPSAGNPNGDVALVVFLDYNCPQCRAEDSIIQQALRDDPKLTVVYKHYPGERPGSKFAALAALASIKQGKYEAFHHALMATSGQLSEFDILTIARDLGLDVEQLKREMGDPALENLLERNRAVAKDLY
;
A
#
# COMPACT_ATOMS: atom_id res chain seq x y z
N MET A 1 5.40 30.63 -6.17
CA MET A 1 4.33 29.89 -5.47
C MET A 1 4.61 30.12 -3.99
N ASP A 2 3.70 30.77 -3.29
CA ASP A 2 4.03 31.51 -2.05
C ASP A 2 3.97 30.60 -0.82
N TYR A 3 5.10 30.44 -0.13
CA TYR A 3 5.35 29.47 0.95
C TYR A 3 4.35 29.57 2.12
N VAL A 4 3.78 30.77 2.32
CA VAL A 4 2.79 31.07 3.36
C VAL A 4 1.45 30.37 3.09
N HIS A 5 0.99 30.36 1.83
CA HIS A 5 -0.28 29.73 1.46
C HIS A 5 -0.20 28.19 1.56
N GLU A 6 0.95 27.63 1.25
CA GLU A 6 1.21 26.19 1.36
C GLU A 6 1.18 25.74 2.83
N HIS A 7 1.80 26.51 3.72
CA HIS A 7 1.82 26.20 5.15
C HIS A 7 0.44 26.35 5.83
N GLU A 8 -0.38 27.32 5.42
CA GLU A 8 -1.76 27.46 5.88
C GLU A 8 -2.64 26.30 5.44
N ASN A 9 -2.47 25.83 4.20
CA ASN A 9 -3.15 24.64 3.70
C ASN A 9 -2.76 23.38 4.49
N TYR A 10 -1.47 23.17 4.77
CA TYR A 10 -1.02 22.05 5.59
C TYR A 10 -1.56 22.10 7.03
N ARG A 11 -1.64 23.30 7.64
CA ARG A 11 -2.23 23.46 8.98
C ARG A 11 -3.71 23.10 9.01
N ARG A 12 -4.45 23.45 7.96
CA ARG A 12 -5.87 23.09 7.82
C ARG A 12 -6.03 21.58 7.66
N LEU A 13 -5.30 20.97 6.71
CA LEU A 13 -5.32 19.52 6.52
C LEU A 13 -4.97 18.76 7.80
N ALA A 14 -3.94 19.21 8.53
CA ALA A 14 -3.56 18.61 9.80
C ALA A 14 -4.65 18.74 10.88
N ALA A 15 -5.40 19.85 10.91
CA ALA A 15 -6.53 20.02 11.82
C ALA A 15 -7.70 19.11 11.45
N ASP A 16 -7.97 18.90 10.17
CA ASP A 16 -9.01 18.00 9.67
C ASP A 16 -8.64 16.54 9.97
N TRP A 17 -7.39 16.14 9.69
CA TRP A 17 -6.89 14.80 10.01
C TRP A 17 -6.92 14.48 11.51
N ARG A 18 -6.65 15.45 12.40
CA ARG A 18 -6.78 15.23 13.85
C ARG A 18 -8.19 14.84 14.29
N LYS A 19 -9.22 15.23 13.52
CA LYS A 19 -10.61 14.84 13.77
C LYS A 19 -10.96 13.53 13.08
N LEU A 20 -10.55 13.37 11.83
CA LEU A 20 -10.93 12.24 10.99
C LEU A 20 -10.20 10.93 11.34
N ILE A 21 -8.92 11.00 11.73
CA ILE A 21 -8.13 9.80 12.05
C ILE A 21 -8.74 9.00 13.20
N PRO A 22 -9.17 9.60 14.34
CA PRO A 22 -9.88 8.87 15.38
C PRO A 22 -11.15 8.17 14.89
N GLU A 23 -11.95 8.83 14.04
CA GLU A 23 -13.19 8.28 13.49
C GLU A 23 -12.98 7.15 12.49
N ARG A 24 -11.81 7.13 11.83
CA ARG A 24 -11.43 6.11 10.84
C ARG A 24 -10.38 5.14 11.35
N ARG A 25 -10.05 5.17 12.64
CA ARG A 25 -8.92 4.44 13.22
C ARG A 25 -8.97 2.95 12.90
N ASP A 26 -10.12 2.31 13.06
CA ASP A 26 -10.26 0.88 12.79
C ASP A 26 -10.09 0.56 11.31
N ALA A 27 -10.65 1.38 10.42
CA ALA A 27 -10.50 1.19 8.98
C ALA A 27 -9.05 1.44 8.50
N LEU A 28 -8.31 2.31 9.20
CA LEU A 28 -6.91 2.63 8.93
C LEU A 28 -5.95 1.57 9.47
N LEU A 29 -6.15 1.11 10.71
CA LEU A 29 -5.17 0.30 11.44
C LEU A 29 -5.57 -1.17 11.61
N ASN A 30 -6.86 -1.48 11.68
CA ASN A 30 -7.38 -2.76 12.17
C ASN A 30 -8.13 -3.56 11.08
N ASP A 31 -7.90 -3.29 9.79
CA ASP A 31 -8.41 -4.15 8.71
C ASP A 31 -7.51 -5.38 8.57
N ALA A 32 -7.99 -6.54 9.03
CA ALA A 32 -7.23 -7.80 9.01
C ALA A 32 -6.84 -8.28 7.60
N ALA A 33 -7.47 -7.74 6.54
CA ALA A 33 -7.11 -8.03 5.17
C ALA A 33 -5.99 -7.10 4.64
N ALA A 34 -5.64 -6.03 5.35
CA ALA A 34 -4.54 -5.16 4.99
C ALA A 34 -3.20 -5.74 5.48
N PRO A 35 -2.22 -5.97 4.60
CA PRO A 35 -0.92 -6.46 5.02
C PRO A 35 -0.15 -5.39 5.81
N SER A 36 0.69 -5.84 6.74
CA SER A 36 1.54 -4.98 7.56
C SER A 36 2.98 -5.49 7.62
N ALA A 37 3.91 -4.60 7.98
CA ALA A 37 5.32 -4.88 8.20
C ALA A 37 5.81 -4.22 9.49
N GLY A 38 7.00 -4.62 9.94
CA GLY A 38 7.60 -4.14 11.19
C GLY A 38 7.07 -4.86 12.41
N ASN A 39 6.90 -4.13 13.51
CA ASN A 39 6.48 -4.69 14.78
C ASN A 39 4.94 -4.72 14.88
N PRO A 40 4.28 -5.89 15.00
CA PRO A 40 2.83 -5.96 15.13
C PRO A 40 2.30 -5.36 16.44
N ASN A 41 3.17 -5.16 17.43
CA ASN A 41 2.88 -4.51 18.71
C ASN A 41 3.58 -3.15 18.84
N GLY A 42 3.80 -2.47 17.71
CA GLY A 42 4.45 -1.16 17.68
C GLY A 42 3.69 -0.10 18.47
N ASP A 43 4.40 0.90 18.99
CA ASP A 43 3.81 2.06 19.68
C ASP A 43 3.47 3.21 18.71
N VAL A 44 3.96 3.12 17.47
CA VAL A 44 3.67 4.05 16.38
C VAL A 44 3.26 3.26 15.13
N ALA A 45 2.21 3.73 14.44
CA ALA A 45 1.75 3.14 13.19
C ALA A 45 1.83 4.15 12.03
N LEU A 46 2.41 3.72 10.91
CA LEU A 46 2.42 4.43 9.64
C LEU A 46 1.47 3.73 8.66
N VAL A 47 0.44 4.43 8.20
CA VAL A 47 -0.48 3.93 7.17
C VAL A 47 -0.06 4.46 5.82
N VAL A 48 0.20 3.57 4.87
CA VAL A 48 0.71 3.92 3.53
C VAL A 48 -0.33 3.55 2.49
N PHE A 49 -0.95 4.55 1.87
CA PHE A 49 -1.76 4.36 0.67
C PHE A 49 -0.85 4.31 -0.54
N LEU A 50 -0.93 3.23 -1.33
CA LEU A 50 0.06 2.98 -2.37
C LEU A 50 -0.52 2.49 -3.70
N ASP A 51 0.20 2.82 -4.76
CA ASP A 51 0.05 2.28 -6.11
C ASP A 51 1.44 1.92 -6.65
N TYR A 52 1.63 0.67 -7.10
CA TYR A 52 2.90 0.19 -7.66
C TYR A 52 3.34 0.92 -8.92
N ASN A 53 2.42 1.56 -9.66
CA ASN A 53 2.74 2.37 -10.83
C ASN A 53 2.91 3.87 -10.51
N CYS A 54 2.79 4.29 -9.26
CA CYS A 54 3.06 5.66 -8.83
C CYS A 54 4.57 5.90 -8.60
N PRO A 55 5.21 6.86 -9.30
CA PRO A 55 6.63 7.16 -9.12
C PRO A 55 6.99 7.58 -7.68
N GLN A 56 6.13 8.37 -7.05
CA GLN A 56 6.34 8.85 -5.68
C GLN A 56 6.27 7.70 -4.67
N CYS A 57 5.28 6.82 -4.79
CA CYS A 57 5.18 5.64 -3.91
C CYS A 57 6.44 4.77 -3.99
N ARG A 58 7.03 4.61 -5.18
CA ARG A 58 8.28 3.85 -5.36
C ARG A 58 9.48 4.54 -4.73
N ALA A 59 9.58 5.88 -4.85
CA ALA A 59 10.62 6.64 -4.19
C ALA A 59 10.52 6.55 -2.65
N GLU A 60 9.29 6.62 -2.13
CA GLU A 60 8.99 6.56 -0.70
C GLU A 60 9.20 5.18 -0.08
N ASP A 61 9.02 4.08 -0.82
CA ASP A 61 9.21 2.72 -0.29
C ASP A 61 10.60 2.54 0.34
N SER A 62 11.65 3.04 -0.33
CA SER A 62 13.02 2.99 0.21
C SER A 62 13.18 3.73 1.55
N ILE A 63 12.45 4.84 1.74
CA ILE A 63 12.45 5.64 2.96
C ILE A 63 11.67 4.93 4.05
N ILE A 64 10.52 4.33 3.72
CA ILE A 64 9.71 3.53 4.65
C ILE A 64 10.51 2.32 5.15
N GLN A 65 11.23 1.65 4.24
CA GLN A 65 12.13 0.55 4.60
C GLN A 65 13.25 0.99 5.53
N GLN A 66 13.79 2.21 5.33
CA GLN A 66 14.78 2.77 6.26
C GLN A 66 14.15 3.05 7.63
N ALA A 67 12.96 3.65 7.68
CA ALA A 67 12.25 3.90 8.93
C ALA A 67 11.95 2.62 9.72
N LEU A 68 11.55 1.54 9.04
CA LEU A 68 11.35 0.22 9.66
C LEU A 68 12.65 -0.36 10.26
N ARG A 69 13.81 -0.05 9.69
CA ARG A 69 15.12 -0.45 10.25
C ARG A 69 15.53 0.41 11.44
N ASP A 70 15.24 1.70 11.38
CA ASP A 70 15.67 2.67 12.38
C ASP A 70 14.79 2.66 13.64
N ASP A 71 13.51 2.30 13.50
CA ASP A 71 12.55 2.21 14.60
C ASP A 71 11.95 0.79 14.73
N PRO A 72 12.45 -0.05 15.67
CA PRO A 72 11.93 -1.40 15.88
C PRO A 72 10.54 -1.44 16.52
N LYS A 73 9.95 -0.29 16.85
CA LYS A 73 8.58 -0.17 17.35
C LYS A 73 7.61 0.38 16.30
N LEU A 74 8.06 0.58 15.07
CA LEU A 74 7.19 1.01 13.98
C LEU A 74 6.38 -0.17 13.43
N THR A 75 5.07 0.04 13.28
CA THR A 75 4.20 -0.79 12.44
C THR A 75 3.90 -0.03 11.15
N VAL A 76 4.04 -0.67 10.00
CA VAL A 76 3.58 -0.12 8.71
C VAL A 76 2.36 -0.91 8.25
N VAL A 77 1.26 -0.23 7.94
CA VAL A 77 0.04 -0.84 7.37
C VAL A 77 -0.11 -0.38 5.92
N TYR A 78 -0.13 -1.32 5.00
CA TYR A 78 -0.22 -1.05 3.56
C TYR A 78 -1.68 -1.04 3.11
N LYS A 79 -2.11 0.06 2.50
CA LYS A 79 -3.44 0.26 1.92
C LYS A 79 -3.31 0.35 0.40
N HIS A 80 -3.47 -0.77 -0.30
CA HIS A 80 -3.48 -0.78 -1.76
C HIS A 80 -4.60 0.10 -2.29
N TYR A 81 -4.21 1.14 -3.01
CA TYR A 81 -5.07 2.17 -3.56
C TYR A 81 -4.62 2.45 -5.01
N PRO A 82 -4.84 1.50 -5.93
CA PRO A 82 -4.40 1.64 -7.31
C PRO A 82 -5.15 2.79 -7.99
N GLY A 83 -4.40 3.64 -8.68
CA GLY A 83 -4.95 4.62 -9.60
C GLY A 83 -5.31 4.01 -10.95
N GLU A 84 -5.56 4.87 -11.94
CA GLU A 84 -6.05 4.47 -13.26
C GLU A 84 -4.94 4.09 -14.26
N ARG A 85 -3.67 4.08 -13.84
CA ARG A 85 -2.56 3.72 -14.75
C ARG A 85 -2.69 2.23 -15.13
N PRO A 86 -2.44 1.86 -16.40
CA PRO A 86 -2.52 0.46 -16.80
C PRO A 86 -1.60 -0.42 -15.95
N GLY A 87 -2.12 -1.54 -15.47
CA GLY A 87 -1.41 -2.47 -14.59
C GLY A 87 -1.49 -2.16 -13.10
N SER A 88 -1.90 -0.95 -12.67
CA SER A 88 -1.98 -0.59 -11.23
C SER A 88 -2.88 -1.54 -10.44
N LYS A 89 -4.10 -1.74 -10.92
CA LYS A 89 -5.07 -2.63 -10.28
C LYS A 89 -4.60 -4.09 -10.30
N PHE A 90 -4.04 -4.55 -11.42
CA PHE A 90 -3.51 -5.89 -11.53
C PHE A 90 -2.37 -6.14 -10.53
N ALA A 91 -1.44 -5.18 -10.39
CA ALA A 91 -0.35 -5.24 -9.42
C ALA A 91 -0.85 -5.28 -7.98
N ALA A 92 -1.86 -4.46 -7.64
CA ALA A 92 -2.48 -4.46 -6.32
C ALA A 92 -3.11 -5.82 -5.98
N LEU A 93 -3.92 -6.37 -6.89
CA LEU A 93 -4.55 -7.68 -6.70
C LEU A 93 -3.51 -8.80 -6.63
N ALA A 94 -2.50 -8.79 -7.50
CA ALA A 94 -1.43 -9.78 -7.48
C ALA A 94 -0.64 -9.76 -6.17
N ALA A 95 -0.29 -8.56 -5.68
CA ALA A 95 0.38 -8.44 -4.39
C ALA A 95 -0.51 -8.99 -3.27
N LEU A 96 -1.76 -8.58 -3.17
CA LEU A 96 -2.68 -9.08 -2.14
C LEU A 96 -2.91 -10.59 -2.22
N ALA A 97 -3.06 -11.15 -3.43
CA ALA A 97 -3.19 -12.59 -3.63
C ALA A 97 -1.96 -13.36 -3.10
N SER A 98 -0.76 -12.81 -3.28
CA SER A 98 0.49 -13.46 -2.83
C SER A 98 0.59 -13.66 -1.31
N ILE A 99 -0.28 -13.04 -0.51
CA ILE A 99 -0.39 -13.27 0.94
C ILE A 99 -0.66 -14.74 1.23
N LYS A 100 -1.55 -15.41 0.47
CA LYS A 100 -1.89 -16.83 0.67
C LYS A 100 -0.71 -17.77 0.41
N GLN A 101 0.33 -17.29 -0.28
CA GLN A 101 1.56 -18.01 -0.55
C GLN A 101 2.72 -17.57 0.36
N GLY A 102 2.48 -16.68 1.33
CA GLY A 102 3.49 -16.21 2.30
C GLY A 102 4.60 -15.36 1.68
N LYS A 103 4.36 -14.73 0.52
CA LYS A 103 5.38 -14.04 -0.28
C LYS A 103 5.07 -12.55 -0.50
N TYR A 104 4.08 -12.01 0.20
CA TYR A 104 3.64 -10.62 0.06
C TYR A 104 4.79 -9.61 0.16
N GLU A 105 5.58 -9.66 1.23
CA GLU A 105 6.62 -8.66 1.49
C GLU A 105 7.68 -8.65 0.38
N ALA A 106 8.23 -9.82 0.03
CA ALA A 106 9.20 -9.95 -1.05
C ALA A 106 8.64 -9.48 -2.39
N PHE A 107 7.36 -9.79 -2.67
CA PHE A 107 6.74 -9.40 -3.92
C PHE A 107 6.42 -7.90 -3.97
N HIS A 108 5.93 -7.34 -2.87
CA HIS A 108 5.69 -5.91 -2.71
C HIS A 108 6.96 -5.09 -3.00
N HIS A 109 8.10 -5.45 -2.42
CA HIS A 109 9.36 -4.75 -2.67
C HIS A 109 9.87 -4.92 -4.09
N ALA A 110 9.72 -6.11 -4.69
CA ALA A 110 10.13 -6.32 -6.07
C ALA A 110 9.31 -5.47 -7.06
N LEU A 111 7.99 -5.35 -6.83
CA LEU A 111 7.13 -4.47 -7.61
C LEU A 111 7.51 -2.98 -7.41
N MET A 112 7.75 -2.54 -6.17
CA MET A 112 8.17 -1.16 -5.89
C MET A 112 9.53 -0.81 -6.48
N ALA A 113 10.46 -1.77 -6.54
CA ALA A 113 11.79 -1.57 -7.10
C ALA A 113 11.81 -1.54 -8.65
N THR A 114 10.70 -1.86 -9.31
CA THR A 114 10.67 -1.90 -10.77
C THR A 114 10.79 -0.51 -11.37
N SER A 115 11.62 -0.37 -12.40
CA SER A 115 11.73 0.86 -13.20
C SER A 115 10.66 0.88 -14.30
N GLY A 116 10.03 2.03 -14.51
CA GLY A 116 9.00 2.18 -15.54
C GLY A 116 7.64 1.59 -15.15
N GLN A 117 6.70 1.59 -16.10
CA GLN A 117 5.36 1.11 -15.85
C GLN A 117 5.32 -0.42 -15.86
N LEU A 118 4.76 -1.02 -14.80
CA LEU A 118 4.53 -2.45 -14.68
C LEU A 118 3.36 -2.87 -15.60
N SER A 119 3.64 -3.75 -16.56
CA SER A 119 2.61 -4.49 -17.28
C SER A 119 2.21 -5.77 -16.53
N GLU A 120 1.09 -6.38 -16.91
CA GLU A 120 0.70 -7.69 -16.36
C GLU A 120 1.79 -8.75 -16.58
N PHE A 121 2.46 -8.71 -17.73
CA PHE A 121 3.56 -9.62 -18.04
C PHE A 121 4.73 -9.45 -17.07
N ASP A 122 5.13 -8.22 -16.76
CA ASP A 122 6.23 -7.95 -15.82
C ASP A 122 5.87 -8.44 -14.42
N ILE A 123 4.63 -8.16 -13.97
CA ILE A 123 4.13 -8.55 -12.65
C ILE A 123 4.15 -10.08 -12.49
N LEU A 124 3.67 -10.82 -13.49
CA LEU A 124 3.67 -12.29 -13.45
C LEU A 124 5.08 -12.88 -13.60
N THR A 125 5.98 -12.21 -14.31
CA THR A 125 7.39 -12.59 -14.42
C THR A 125 8.08 -12.46 -13.06
N ILE A 126 7.94 -11.31 -12.40
CA ILE A 126 8.47 -11.08 -11.05
C ILE A 126 7.90 -12.11 -10.07
N ALA A 127 6.60 -12.39 -10.14
CA ALA A 127 5.97 -13.38 -9.28
C ALA A 127 6.63 -14.76 -9.41
N ARG A 128 6.77 -15.23 -10.66
CA ARG A 128 7.43 -16.50 -10.97
C ARG A 128 8.88 -16.52 -10.48
N ASP A 129 9.63 -15.44 -10.70
CA ASP A 129 11.04 -15.37 -10.33
C ASP A 129 11.24 -15.39 -8.80
N LEU A 130 10.24 -14.95 -8.03
CA LEU A 130 10.19 -15.08 -6.56
C LEU A 130 9.67 -16.45 -6.06
N GLY A 131 9.32 -17.35 -6.99
CA GLY A 131 8.82 -18.69 -6.71
C GLY A 131 7.35 -18.74 -6.32
N LEU A 132 6.54 -17.75 -6.70
CA LEU A 132 5.08 -17.84 -6.58
C LEU A 132 4.52 -18.84 -7.60
N ASP A 133 3.53 -19.63 -7.18
CA ASP A 133 2.64 -20.32 -8.11
C ASP A 133 1.76 -19.28 -8.78
N VAL A 134 2.09 -18.97 -10.04
CA VAL A 134 1.41 -17.95 -10.84
C VAL A 134 -0.03 -18.35 -11.16
N GLU A 135 -0.33 -19.64 -11.29
CA GLU A 135 -1.69 -20.09 -11.57
C GLU A 135 -2.56 -20.02 -10.31
N GLN A 136 -2.01 -20.34 -9.14
CA GLN A 136 -2.66 -20.04 -7.87
C GLN A 136 -2.87 -18.53 -7.70
N LEU A 137 -1.86 -17.72 -7.99
CA LEU A 137 -1.92 -16.27 -7.86
C LEU A 137 -3.08 -15.70 -8.69
N LYS A 138 -3.19 -16.05 -9.97
CA LYS A 138 -4.27 -15.60 -10.86
C LYS A 138 -5.65 -16.02 -10.37
N ARG A 139 -5.79 -17.25 -9.85
CA ARG A 139 -7.07 -17.70 -9.26
C ARG A 139 -7.45 -16.85 -8.05
N GLU A 140 -6.49 -16.56 -7.17
CA GLU A 140 -6.70 -15.79 -5.96
C GLU A 140 -6.96 -14.30 -6.24
N MET A 141 -6.37 -13.75 -7.29
CA MET A 141 -6.67 -12.38 -7.77
C MET A 141 -8.15 -12.20 -8.14
N GLY A 142 -8.84 -13.29 -8.52
CA GLY A 142 -10.27 -13.28 -8.83
C GLY A 142 -11.19 -13.31 -7.61
N ASP A 143 -10.66 -13.35 -6.39
CA ASP A 143 -11.45 -13.35 -5.15
C ASP A 143 -12.14 -11.98 -4.96
N PRO A 144 -13.49 -11.91 -4.93
CA PRO A 144 -14.22 -10.66 -4.73
C PRO A 144 -13.86 -9.92 -3.44
N ALA A 145 -13.32 -10.63 -2.43
CA ALA A 145 -12.86 -10.01 -1.19
C ALA A 145 -11.69 -9.03 -1.43
N LEU A 146 -10.83 -9.30 -2.41
CA LEU A 146 -9.71 -8.41 -2.75
C LEU A 146 -10.20 -7.12 -3.41
N GLU A 147 -11.15 -7.23 -4.34
CA GLU A 147 -11.79 -6.06 -4.94
C GLU A 147 -12.47 -5.19 -3.86
N ASN A 148 -13.23 -5.84 -2.96
CA ASN A 148 -13.87 -5.15 -1.84
C ASN A 148 -12.84 -4.48 -0.92
N LEU A 149 -11.65 -5.06 -0.73
CA LEU A 149 -10.58 -4.43 0.04
C LEU A 149 -10.05 -3.16 -0.65
N LEU A 150 -9.82 -3.20 -1.97
CA LEU A 150 -9.40 -2.01 -2.73
C LEU A 150 -10.43 -0.88 -2.63
N GLU A 151 -11.72 -1.22 -2.71
CA GLU A 151 -12.80 -0.23 -2.59
C GLU A 151 -12.94 0.34 -1.18
N ARG A 152 -12.77 -0.48 -0.13
CA ARG A 152 -12.71 0.02 1.25
C ARG A 152 -11.53 0.97 1.45
N ASN A 153 -10.35 0.61 0.95
CA ASN A 153 -9.16 1.49 1.02
C ASN A 153 -9.42 2.81 0.28
N ARG A 154 -10.03 2.76 -0.91
CA ARG A 154 -10.43 3.95 -1.69
C ARG A 154 -11.40 4.84 -0.93
N ALA A 155 -12.39 4.27 -0.25
CA ALA A 155 -13.35 5.03 0.54
C ALA A 155 -12.67 5.75 1.72
N VAL A 156 -11.82 5.04 2.47
CA VAL A 156 -11.06 5.64 3.59
C VAL A 156 -10.11 6.72 3.10
N ALA A 157 -9.42 6.49 1.98
CA ALA A 157 -8.54 7.50 1.39
C ALA A 157 -9.30 8.78 1.03
N LYS A 158 -10.47 8.66 0.37
CA LYS A 158 -11.31 9.81 -0.02
C LYS A 158 -11.79 10.63 1.17
N ASP A 159 -12.01 10.01 2.32
CA ASP A 159 -12.40 10.75 3.53
C ASP A 159 -11.26 11.62 4.10
N LEU A 160 -10.01 11.38 3.67
CA LEU A 160 -8.81 12.08 4.16
C LEU A 160 -8.28 13.17 3.20
N TYR A 161 -8.88 13.35 2.02
CA TYR A 161 -8.50 14.37 1.03
C TYR A 161 -9.69 15.27 0.66
#